data_AF-A0A1I5DZQ3-F1
#
_entry.id   AF-A0A1I5DZQ3-F1
#
_cell.length_a   1.000
_cell.length_b   1.000
_cell.length_c   1.000
_cell.angle_alpha   90.00
_cell.angle_beta   90.00
_cell.angle_gamma   90.00
#
_symmetry.space_group_name_H-M   'P 1'
#
loop_
_entity.id
_entity.type
_entity.pdbx_description
1 polymer ?
#
loop_
_entity_poly.entity_id
_entity_poly.type
_entity_poly.pdbx_seq_one_letter_code
_entity_poly.pdbx_strand_id
1 'polypeptide(L)'
;MQLRMMYKEYENNADEIEKRKAELLRKFEVFPSVIIPKMLDLFEVEWPKGYQDITCYLGLYAVFPRNVLTKEYWIHYKTAEDVIIRASIHEINHFILFEKWKAMHGYTLQEQPSYPDVLWYLEEMAVDPTLNTKEMQEAAPYPQKAYQIFYDNTLNDIPIEEYIIKLFEERKNMADFLDRAYKFIEDNHKDIITKCG
;
A
#
# COMPACT_ATOMS: atom_id res chain seq x y z
N MET A 1 19.91 23.74 11.69
CA MET A 1 19.19 24.88 11.07
C MET A 1 18.34 24.36 9.91
N GLN A 2 17.28 23.60 10.19
CA GLN A 2 16.41 23.00 9.16
C GLN A 2 14.91 23.11 9.56
N LEU A 3 14.58 23.05 10.87
CA LEU A 3 13.21 23.20 11.36
C LEU A 3 12.56 24.57 11.08
N ARG A 4 13.29 25.70 11.22
CA ARG A 4 12.71 27.04 10.98
C ARG A 4 12.36 27.30 9.51
N MET A 5 13.14 26.73 8.59
CA MET A 5 12.93 26.90 7.15
C MET A 5 11.69 26.13 6.69
N MET A 6 11.52 24.88 7.16
CA MET A 6 10.30 24.10 6.90
C MET A 6 9.05 24.76 7.46
N TYR A 7 9.11 25.30 8.68
CA TYR A 7 7.97 25.97 9.30
C TYR A 7 7.52 27.19 8.47
N LYS A 8 8.48 27.98 7.97
CA LYS A 8 8.20 29.13 7.11
C LYS A 8 7.58 28.74 5.78
N GLU A 9 8.07 27.65 5.15
CA GLU A 9 7.45 27.12 3.93
C GLU A 9 6.02 26.63 4.18
N TYR A 10 5.74 26.01 5.33
CA TYR A 10 4.38 25.60 5.67
C TYR A 10 3.46 26.80 5.82
N GLU A 11 3.86 27.80 6.61
CA GLU A 11 3.08 29.04 6.78
C GLU A 11 2.79 29.73 5.45
N ASN A 12 3.78 29.78 4.55
CA ASN A 12 3.62 30.40 3.23
C ASN A 12 2.61 29.66 2.33
N ASN A 13 2.38 28.36 2.57
CA ASN A 13 1.53 27.52 1.73
C ASN A 13 0.28 27.00 2.47
N ALA A 14 0.04 27.39 3.72
CA ALA A 14 -1.02 26.84 4.57
C ALA A 14 -2.41 27.01 3.94
N ASP A 15 -2.72 28.19 3.42
CA ASP A 15 -3.99 28.47 2.74
C ASP A 15 -4.17 27.60 1.47
N GLU A 16 -3.08 27.37 0.73
CA GLU A 16 -3.11 26.51 -0.47
C GLU A 16 -3.33 25.04 -0.07
N ILE A 17 -2.68 24.56 0.99
CA ILE A 17 -2.84 23.21 1.53
C ILE A 17 -4.29 23.00 2.03
N GLU A 18 -4.84 23.95 2.77
CA GLU A 18 -6.22 23.88 3.29
C GLU A 18 -7.24 23.89 2.15
N LYS A 19 -7.04 24.75 1.14
CA LYS A 19 -7.87 24.74 -0.07
C LYS A 19 -7.79 23.39 -0.79
N ARG A 20 -6.57 22.85 -0.95
CA ARG A 20 -6.35 21.55 -1.59
C ARG A 20 -7.01 20.41 -0.83
N LYS A 21 -6.95 20.42 0.51
CA LYS A 21 -7.66 19.46 1.37
C LYS A 21 -9.16 19.48 1.10
N ALA A 22 -9.78 20.66 1.08
CA ALA A 22 -11.22 20.80 0.83
C ALA A 22 -11.63 20.39 -0.60
N GLU A 23 -10.76 20.57 -1.60
CA GLU A 23 -10.97 20.07 -2.95
C GLU A 23 -10.90 18.54 -3.02
N LEU A 24 -9.89 17.93 -2.40
CA LEU A 24 -9.72 16.49 -2.39
C LEU A 24 -10.84 15.79 -1.64
N LEU A 25 -11.21 16.25 -0.44
CA LEU A 25 -12.30 15.64 0.34
C LEU A 25 -13.62 15.55 -0.46
N ARG A 26 -14.00 16.61 -1.16
CA ARG A 26 -15.23 16.63 -1.99
C ARG A 26 -15.19 15.66 -3.16
N LYS A 27 -14.00 15.36 -3.69
CA LYS A 27 -13.82 14.47 -4.84
C LYS A 27 -13.61 13.02 -4.42
N PHE A 28 -12.99 12.81 -3.27
CA PHE A 28 -12.65 11.50 -2.76
C PHE A 28 -13.82 10.81 -2.06
N GLU A 29 -14.82 11.52 -1.56
CA GLU A 29 -15.89 10.93 -0.71
C GLU A 29 -16.51 9.64 -1.29
N VAL A 30 -16.69 9.56 -2.61
CA VAL A 30 -17.30 8.38 -3.26
C VAL A 30 -16.31 7.25 -3.45
N PHE A 31 -15.04 7.54 -3.69
CA PHE A 31 -14.09 6.57 -4.22
C PHE A 31 -13.73 5.44 -3.21
N PRO A 32 -13.27 5.74 -1.97
CA PRO A 32 -13.03 4.74 -0.93
C PRO A 32 -14.28 3.92 -0.61
N SER A 33 -15.47 4.52 -0.66
CA SER A 33 -16.73 3.82 -0.34
C SER A 33 -17.06 2.67 -1.29
N VAL A 34 -16.53 2.70 -2.52
CA VAL A 34 -16.73 1.65 -3.52
C VAL A 34 -15.61 0.60 -3.46
N ILE A 35 -14.36 1.03 -3.34
CA ILE A 35 -13.20 0.12 -3.42
C ILE A 35 -12.89 -0.59 -2.11
N ILE A 36 -13.05 0.07 -0.95
CA ILE A 36 -12.72 -0.53 0.35
C ILE A 36 -13.55 -1.79 0.61
N PRO A 37 -14.88 -1.82 0.42
CA PRO A 37 -15.66 -3.05 0.60
C PRO A 37 -15.15 -4.20 -0.26
N LYS A 38 -14.80 -3.94 -1.52
CA LYS A 38 -14.24 -4.94 -2.43
C LYS A 38 -12.89 -5.46 -1.94
N MET A 39 -12.05 -4.60 -1.35
CA MET A 39 -10.77 -5.02 -0.79
C MET A 39 -10.98 -5.88 0.45
N LEU A 40 -11.86 -5.45 1.35
CA LEU A 40 -12.21 -6.23 2.54
C LEU A 40 -12.76 -7.61 2.17
N ASP A 41 -13.62 -7.68 1.15
CA ASP A 41 -14.15 -8.93 0.60
C ASP A 41 -13.04 -9.79 0.00
N LEU A 42 -12.16 -9.22 -0.85
CA LEU A 42 -11.04 -9.94 -1.46
C LEU A 42 -10.09 -10.53 -0.40
N PHE A 43 -9.80 -9.75 0.65
CA PHE A 43 -8.91 -10.18 1.73
C PHE A 43 -9.62 -11.03 2.77
N GLU A 44 -10.95 -11.15 2.71
CA GLU A 44 -11.79 -11.87 3.66
C GLU A 44 -11.51 -11.39 5.10
N VAL A 45 -11.56 -10.07 5.31
CA VAL A 45 -11.27 -9.43 6.59
C VAL A 45 -12.27 -8.31 6.86
N GLU A 46 -12.69 -8.16 8.11
CA GLU A 46 -13.48 -7.01 8.54
C GLU A 46 -12.56 -5.86 8.95
N TRP A 47 -12.98 -4.61 8.67
CA TRP A 47 -12.23 -3.46 9.15
C TRP A 47 -12.27 -3.41 10.69
N PRO A 48 -11.12 -3.22 11.37
CA PRO A 48 -11.05 -3.24 12.82
C PRO A 48 -11.88 -2.11 13.45
N LYS A 49 -12.78 -2.46 14.38
CA LYS A 49 -13.67 -1.51 15.10
C LYS A 49 -12.93 -0.39 15.86
N GLY A 50 -11.64 -0.59 16.16
CA GLY A 50 -10.79 0.41 16.82
C GLY A 50 -10.34 1.56 15.91
N TYR A 51 -10.49 1.43 14.58
CA TYR A 51 -10.15 2.46 13.61
C TYR A 51 -11.42 2.99 12.95
N GLN A 52 -11.70 4.27 13.16
CA GLN A 52 -12.82 4.94 12.50
C GLN A 52 -12.44 5.42 11.11
N ASP A 53 -11.19 5.87 10.95
CA ASP A 53 -10.72 6.53 9.75
C ASP A 53 -9.35 6.00 9.29
N ILE A 54 -9.11 6.10 7.98
CA ILE A 54 -7.78 6.05 7.37
C ILE A 54 -7.36 7.50 7.12
N THR A 55 -6.21 7.92 7.62
CA THR A 55 -5.81 9.33 7.57
C THR A 55 -4.75 9.58 6.51
N CYS A 56 -5.07 10.46 5.55
CA CYS A 56 -4.12 11.00 4.59
C CYS A 56 -3.67 12.40 5.02
N TYR A 57 -2.38 12.57 5.28
CA TYR A 57 -1.80 13.87 5.60
C TYR A 57 -1.27 14.57 4.35
N LEU A 58 -1.72 15.80 4.10
CA LEU A 58 -1.16 16.65 3.05
C LEU A 58 -0.01 17.49 3.60
N GLY A 59 1.20 17.22 3.11
CA GLY A 59 2.43 17.86 3.59
C GLY A 59 3.23 18.53 2.48
N LEU A 60 4.38 19.08 2.88
CA LEU A 60 5.40 19.66 2.00
C LEU A 60 6.49 18.67 1.61
N TYR A 61 6.47 17.45 2.18
CA TYR A 61 7.50 16.46 1.95
C TYR A 61 7.17 15.66 0.68
N ALA A 62 8.18 15.45 -0.17
CA ALA A 62 8.02 14.75 -1.44
C ALA A 62 8.08 13.21 -1.32
N VAL A 63 8.37 12.70 -0.12
CA VAL A 63 8.33 11.24 0.15
C VAL A 63 6.92 10.87 0.57
N PHE A 64 6.50 9.65 0.19
CA PHE A 64 5.21 9.03 0.50
C PHE A 64 5.36 7.98 1.61
N PRO A 65 5.62 8.35 2.88
CA PRO A 65 5.61 7.37 3.95
C PRO A 65 4.17 6.90 4.21
N ARG A 66 4.07 5.70 4.78
CA ARG A 66 2.86 5.15 5.38
C ARG A 66 3.16 4.52 6.73
N ASN A 67 2.11 4.29 7.51
CA ASN A 67 2.14 3.56 8.77
C ASN A 67 0.95 2.58 8.82
N VAL A 68 1.21 1.28 8.61
CA VAL A 68 0.16 0.24 8.70
C VAL A 68 -0.38 0.05 10.11
N LEU A 69 0.36 0.41 11.16
CA LEU A 69 -0.13 0.33 12.53
C LEU A 69 -1.16 1.43 12.79
N THR A 70 -0.86 2.68 12.44
CA THR A 70 -1.76 3.81 12.70
C THR A 70 -2.80 4.06 11.61
N LYS A 71 -2.69 3.40 10.45
CA LYS A 71 -3.56 3.58 9.26
C LYS A 71 -3.43 4.98 8.67
N GLU A 72 -2.18 5.42 8.57
CA GLU A 72 -1.83 6.79 8.16
C GLU A 72 -0.87 6.77 6.98
N TYR A 73 -0.97 7.75 6.09
CA TYR A 73 -0.02 7.95 5.01
C TYR A 73 0.08 9.44 4.65
N TRP A 74 1.17 9.83 3.99
CA TRP A 74 1.46 11.22 3.68
C TRP A 74 1.62 11.42 2.18
N ILE A 75 1.12 12.56 1.69
CA ILE A 75 1.18 12.95 0.30
C ILE A 75 1.61 14.41 0.21
N HIS A 76 2.47 14.74 -0.75
CA HIS A 76 2.79 16.12 -1.04
C HIS A 76 1.54 16.86 -1.56
N TYR A 77 1.20 18.03 -1.02
CA TYR A 77 -0.06 18.73 -1.34
C TYR A 77 -0.21 19.10 -2.83
N LYS A 78 0.90 19.38 -3.52
CA LYS A 78 0.93 19.63 -4.98
C LYS A 78 0.84 18.37 -5.86
N THR A 79 0.73 17.18 -5.28
CA THR A 79 0.58 15.94 -6.04
C THR A 79 -0.69 16.01 -6.90
N ALA A 80 -0.56 15.59 -8.16
CA ALA A 80 -1.67 15.54 -9.10
C ALA A 80 -2.76 14.59 -8.59
N GLU A 81 -4.02 14.94 -8.81
CA GLU A 81 -5.17 14.25 -8.21
C GLU A 81 -5.24 12.74 -8.53
N ASP A 82 -4.98 12.38 -9.77
CA ASP A 82 -4.94 10.99 -10.22
C ASP A 82 -3.81 10.20 -9.56
N VAL A 83 -2.69 10.85 -9.25
CA VAL A 83 -1.58 10.26 -8.49
C VAL A 83 -1.97 10.09 -7.02
N ILE A 84 -2.70 11.04 -6.43
CA ILE A 84 -3.24 10.91 -5.06
C ILE A 84 -4.20 9.73 -4.99
N ILE A 85 -5.09 9.56 -5.97
CA ILE A 85 -6.03 8.42 -6.01
C ILE A 85 -5.25 7.11 -6.08
N ARG A 86 -4.32 6.98 -7.04
CA ARG A 86 -3.47 5.78 -7.19
C ARG A 86 -2.72 5.44 -5.91
N ALA A 87 -2.06 6.42 -5.29
CA ALA A 87 -1.34 6.24 -4.04
C ALA A 87 -2.30 5.84 -2.91
N SER A 88 -3.46 6.47 -2.79
CA SER A 88 -4.43 6.13 -1.74
C SER A 88 -4.93 4.69 -1.85
N ILE A 89 -5.21 4.21 -3.06
CA ILE A 89 -5.58 2.80 -3.31
C ILE A 89 -4.46 1.87 -2.83
N HIS A 90 -3.23 2.19 -3.20
CA HIS A 90 -2.03 1.43 -2.85
C HIS A 90 -1.85 1.33 -1.33
N GLU A 91 -1.91 2.46 -0.61
CA GLU A 91 -1.74 2.48 0.84
C GLU A 91 -2.88 1.77 1.58
N ILE A 92 -4.12 1.94 1.13
CA ILE A 92 -5.28 1.23 1.70
C ILE A 92 -5.13 -0.28 1.54
N ASN A 93 -4.58 -0.75 0.41
CA ASN A 93 -4.29 -2.15 0.19
C ASN A 93 -3.32 -2.71 1.23
N HIS A 94 -2.22 -1.99 1.50
CA HIS A 94 -1.29 -2.37 2.57
C HIS A 94 -1.98 -2.45 3.93
N PHE A 95 -2.84 -1.48 4.25
CA PHE A 95 -3.57 -1.48 5.51
C PHE A 95 -4.48 -2.70 5.67
N ILE A 96 -5.22 -3.06 4.64
CA ILE A 96 -6.13 -4.21 4.65
C ILE A 96 -5.35 -5.53 4.66
N LEU A 97 -4.29 -5.63 3.85
CA LEU A 97 -3.39 -6.78 3.85
C LEU A 97 -2.80 -7.00 5.24
N PHE A 98 -2.31 -5.94 5.88
CA PHE A 98 -1.73 -6.01 7.21
C PHE A 98 -2.75 -6.46 8.27
N GLU A 99 -4.01 -6.00 8.18
CA GLU A 99 -5.06 -6.50 9.06
C GLU A 99 -5.37 -7.98 8.84
N LYS A 100 -5.39 -8.45 7.58
CA LYS A 100 -5.52 -9.87 7.28
C LYS A 100 -4.35 -10.68 7.83
N TRP A 101 -3.11 -10.21 7.62
CA TRP A 101 -1.90 -10.84 8.16
C TRP A 101 -1.95 -10.95 9.68
N LYS A 102 -2.27 -9.86 10.36
CA LYS A 102 -2.42 -9.82 11.82
C LYS A 102 -3.52 -10.76 12.32
N ALA A 103 -4.62 -10.90 11.60
CA ALA A 103 -5.68 -11.85 11.95
C ALA A 103 -5.22 -13.32 11.80
N MET A 104 -4.34 -13.62 10.84
CA MET A 104 -3.81 -14.96 10.60
C MET A 104 -2.69 -15.36 11.56
N HIS A 105 -1.74 -14.46 11.81
CA HIS A 105 -0.48 -14.77 12.51
C HIS A 105 -0.27 -14.00 13.82
N GLY A 106 -1.12 -13.02 14.11
CA GLY A 106 -0.85 -12.01 15.12
C GLY A 106 0.21 -11.01 14.68
N TYR A 107 0.35 -9.92 15.43
CA TYR A 107 1.44 -8.96 15.28
C TYR A 107 1.63 -8.21 16.61
N THR A 108 2.79 -8.38 17.24
CA THR A 108 3.07 -7.83 18.59
C THR A 108 4.10 -6.71 18.60
N LEU A 109 4.75 -6.45 17.46
CA LEU A 109 5.76 -5.40 17.35
C LEU A 109 5.10 -4.02 17.39
N GLN A 110 5.83 -3.05 17.94
CA GLN A 110 5.41 -1.65 17.99
C GLN A 110 5.79 -0.88 16.71
N GLU A 111 6.60 -1.50 15.86
CA GLU A 111 7.07 -0.95 14.59
C GLU A 111 6.40 -1.71 13.44
N GLN A 112 6.13 -1.01 12.35
CA GLN A 112 5.61 -1.62 11.14
C GLN A 112 6.70 -2.42 10.41
N PRO A 113 6.33 -3.36 9.54
CA PRO A 113 7.28 -4.00 8.63
C PRO A 113 8.02 -2.95 7.81
N SER A 114 9.33 -3.09 7.69
CA SER A 114 10.17 -2.15 6.96
C SER A 114 11.17 -2.89 6.09
N TYR A 115 11.64 -2.29 4.99
CA TYR A 115 12.70 -2.91 4.20
C TYR A 115 13.92 -3.22 5.11
N PRO A 116 14.52 -4.42 5.02
CA PRO A 116 14.26 -5.48 4.04
C PRO A 116 13.42 -6.66 4.60
N ASP A 117 12.46 -6.45 5.51
CA ASP A 117 11.64 -7.52 6.10
C ASP A 117 10.85 -8.31 5.05
N VAL A 118 10.67 -9.62 5.26
CA VAL A 118 9.86 -10.49 4.38
C VAL A 118 8.43 -9.96 4.23
N LEU A 119 7.82 -9.52 5.33
CA LEU A 119 6.47 -8.95 5.30
C LEU A 119 6.42 -7.62 4.55
N TRP A 120 7.49 -6.81 4.58
CA TRP A 120 7.57 -5.61 3.77
C TRP A 120 7.56 -5.97 2.27
N TYR A 121 8.39 -6.92 1.84
CA TYR A 121 8.37 -7.38 0.44
C TYR A 121 7.00 -7.93 0.03
N LEU A 122 6.36 -8.72 0.91
CA LEU A 122 5.01 -9.23 0.66
C LEU A 122 4.00 -8.10 0.46
N GLU A 123 4.05 -7.07 1.32
CA GLU A 123 3.17 -5.90 1.21
C GLU A 123 3.32 -5.21 -0.15
N GLU A 124 4.56 -4.99 -0.62
CA GLU A 124 4.85 -4.29 -1.88
C GLU A 124 4.59 -5.15 -3.12
N MET A 125 4.90 -6.44 -3.09
CA MET A 125 4.67 -7.36 -4.22
C MET A 125 3.19 -7.78 -4.33
N ALA A 126 2.41 -7.77 -3.26
CA ALA A 126 0.99 -8.11 -3.34
C ALA A 126 0.17 -7.03 -4.08
N VAL A 127 0.70 -5.81 -4.24
CA VAL A 127 0.02 -4.67 -4.86
C VAL A 127 -0.51 -4.98 -6.25
N ASP A 128 0.32 -5.53 -7.14
CA ASP A 128 -0.08 -5.83 -8.51
C ASP A 128 -1.25 -6.83 -8.54
N PRO A 129 -1.09 -8.08 -8.05
CA PRO A 129 -2.15 -9.07 -8.20
C PRO A 129 -3.45 -8.69 -7.46
N THR A 130 -3.36 -8.02 -6.30
CA THR A 130 -4.56 -7.70 -5.50
C THR A 130 -5.36 -6.52 -6.05
N LEU A 131 -4.70 -5.53 -6.66
CA LEU A 131 -5.34 -4.32 -7.17
C LEU A 131 -5.70 -4.38 -8.65
N ASN A 132 -5.19 -5.36 -9.39
CA ASN A 132 -5.51 -5.56 -10.81
C ASN A 132 -6.57 -6.64 -11.07
N THR A 133 -7.25 -7.14 -10.04
CA THR A 133 -8.43 -8.00 -10.25
C THR A 133 -9.51 -7.27 -11.02
N LYS A 134 -10.37 -8.02 -11.72
CA LYS A 134 -11.47 -7.45 -12.49
C LYS A 134 -12.38 -6.59 -11.62
N GLU A 135 -12.72 -7.07 -10.44
CA GLU A 135 -13.61 -6.41 -9.48
C GLU A 135 -13.04 -5.07 -8.99
N MET A 136 -11.71 -4.99 -8.82
CA MET A 136 -11.00 -3.76 -8.47
C MET A 136 -10.95 -2.78 -9.63
N GLN A 137 -10.59 -3.24 -10.82
CA GLN A 137 -10.46 -2.35 -11.98
C GLN A 137 -11.82 -1.83 -12.48
N GLU A 138 -12.92 -2.56 -12.25
CA GLU A 138 -14.28 -2.07 -12.45
C GLU A 138 -14.67 -0.97 -11.44
N ALA A 139 -14.18 -1.07 -10.20
CA ALA A 139 -14.43 -0.07 -9.16
C ALA A 139 -13.55 1.17 -9.29
N ALA A 140 -12.31 0.95 -9.70
CA ALA A 140 -11.22 1.90 -9.72
C ALA A 140 -10.27 1.55 -10.87
N PRO A 141 -10.48 2.12 -12.07
CA PRO A 141 -9.70 1.80 -13.27
C PRO A 141 -8.33 2.48 -13.25
N TYR A 142 -7.57 2.18 -12.20
CA TYR A 142 -6.23 2.65 -11.92
C TYR A 142 -5.33 1.42 -11.77
N PRO A 143 -4.79 0.88 -12.87
CA PRO A 143 -3.89 -0.25 -12.82
C PRO A 143 -2.69 0.07 -11.92
N GLN A 144 -2.31 -0.89 -11.09
CA GLN A 144 -1.21 -0.76 -10.15
C GLN A 144 -0.08 -1.68 -10.55
N LYS A 145 1.13 -1.38 -10.10
CA LYS A 145 2.28 -2.27 -10.25
C LYS A 145 3.02 -2.32 -8.93
N ALA A 146 3.69 -3.43 -8.67
CA ALA A 146 4.73 -3.47 -7.66
C ALA A 146 5.95 -2.65 -8.14
N TYR A 147 7.04 -2.62 -7.35
CA TYR A 147 8.25 -1.93 -7.79
C TYR A 147 8.83 -2.57 -9.07
N GLN A 148 9.23 -1.72 -10.02
CA GLN A 148 9.78 -2.15 -11.31
C GLN A 148 10.95 -3.14 -11.15
N ILE A 149 11.74 -3.00 -10.10
CA ILE A 149 12.87 -3.87 -9.79
C ILE A 149 12.49 -5.35 -9.57
N PHE A 150 11.24 -5.65 -9.20
CA PHE A 150 10.74 -7.02 -9.04
C PHE A 150 10.40 -7.68 -10.37
N TYR A 151 10.14 -6.89 -11.42
CA TYR A 151 9.94 -7.38 -12.77
C TYR A 151 11.27 -7.48 -13.53
N ASP A 152 12.21 -6.58 -13.25
CA ASP A 152 13.50 -6.52 -13.94
C ASP A 152 14.46 -7.63 -13.48
N ASN A 153 14.30 -8.12 -12.24
CA ASN A 153 15.12 -9.17 -11.67
C ASN A 153 14.40 -10.52 -11.66
N THR A 154 15.19 -11.58 -11.85
CA THR A 154 14.65 -12.93 -12.03
C THR A 154 15.16 -13.92 -10.98
N LEU A 155 14.36 -14.95 -10.70
CA LEU A 155 14.77 -16.18 -10.05
C LEU A 155 14.55 -17.32 -11.05
N ASN A 156 15.62 -18.06 -11.37
CA ASN A 156 15.61 -19.09 -12.42
C ASN A 156 15.01 -18.57 -13.75
N ASP A 157 15.49 -17.41 -14.20
CA ASP A 157 15.08 -16.73 -15.45
C ASP A 157 13.60 -16.28 -15.51
N ILE A 158 12.84 -16.42 -14.43
CA ILE A 158 11.46 -15.91 -14.30
C ILE A 158 11.48 -14.64 -13.45
N PRO A 159 10.87 -13.53 -13.90
CA PRO A 159 10.72 -12.31 -13.09
C PRO A 159 10.17 -12.62 -11.69
N ILE A 160 10.74 -12.01 -10.66
CA ILE A 160 10.36 -12.30 -9.26
C ILE A 160 8.86 -12.05 -9.06
N GLU A 161 8.34 -10.95 -9.62
CA GLU A 161 6.93 -10.60 -9.51
C GLU A 161 5.98 -11.63 -10.17
N GLU A 162 6.41 -12.32 -11.23
CA GLU A 162 5.58 -13.34 -11.89
C GLU A 162 5.28 -14.52 -10.98
N TYR A 163 6.18 -14.86 -10.04
CA TYR A 163 5.89 -15.87 -9.02
C TYR A 163 4.75 -15.43 -8.10
N ILE A 164 4.74 -14.17 -7.68
CA ILE A 164 3.73 -13.62 -6.76
C ILE A 164 2.37 -13.56 -7.44
N ILE A 165 2.33 -13.09 -8.68
CA ILE A 165 1.11 -13.08 -9.51
C ILE A 165 0.55 -14.51 -9.67
N LYS A 166 1.41 -15.46 -10.02
CA LYS A 166 1.00 -16.88 -10.17
C LYS A 166 0.48 -17.47 -8.86
N LEU A 167 1.14 -17.19 -7.73
CA LEU A 167 0.69 -17.64 -6.41
C LEU A 167 -0.69 -17.07 -6.07
N PHE A 168 -0.96 -15.82 -6.45
CA PHE A 168 -2.28 -15.23 -6.29
C PHE A 168 -3.32 -15.90 -7.20
N GLU A 169 -3.03 -16.11 -8.48
CA GLU A 169 -3.96 -16.74 -9.43
C GLU A 169 -4.32 -18.18 -9.03
N GLU A 170 -3.37 -18.95 -8.51
CA GLU A 170 -3.55 -20.34 -8.09
C GLU A 170 -4.09 -20.50 -6.65
N ARG A 171 -4.42 -19.39 -5.97
CA ARG A 171 -4.79 -19.41 -4.56
C ARG A 171 -6.13 -20.09 -4.32
N LYS A 172 -6.26 -20.76 -3.17
CA LYS A 172 -7.57 -21.27 -2.70
C LYS A 172 -8.44 -20.19 -2.08
N ASN A 173 -7.80 -19.32 -1.31
CA ASN A 173 -8.38 -18.18 -0.62
C ASN A 173 -7.25 -17.19 -0.31
N MET A 174 -7.58 -16.08 0.35
CA MET A 174 -6.56 -15.05 0.62
C MET A 174 -5.47 -15.55 1.57
N ALA A 175 -5.84 -16.35 2.58
CA ALA A 175 -4.89 -16.91 3.53
C ALA A 175 -3.85 -17.82 2.85
N ASP A 176 -4.29 -18.69 1.95
CA ASP A 176 -3.41 -19.57 1.16
C ASP A 176 -2.39 -18.77 0.32
N PHE A 177 -2.83 -17.69 -0.33
CA PHE A 177 -1.91 -16.83 -1.08
C PHE A 177 -0.88 -16.17 -0.15
N LEU A 178 -1.33 -15.57 0.96
CA LEU A 178 -0.47 -14.86 1.90
C LEU A 178 0.60 -15.77 2.51
N ASP A 179 0.22 -16.98 2.94
CA ASP A 179 1.16 -17.98 3.48
C ASP A 179 2.17 -18.45 2.42
N ARG A 180 1.70 -18.77 1.21
CA ARG A 180 2.57 -19.26 0.12
C ARG A 180 3.51 -18.18 -0.38
N ALA A 181 3.03 -16.95 -0.54
CA ALA A 181 3.82 -15.81 -0.97
C ALA A 181 4.85 -15.42 0.09
N TYR A 182 4.45 -15.33 1.37
CA TYR A 182 5.40 -15.09 2.46
C TYR A 182 6.49 -16.15 2.47
N LYS A 183 6.13 -17.43 2.41
CA LYS A 183 7.10 -18.53 2.40
C LYS A 183 8.02 -18.48 1.18
N PHE A 184 7.50 -18.18 0.00
CA PHE A 184 8.32 -18.01 -1.20
C PHE A 184 9.35 -16.89 -1.03
N ILE A 185 8.93 -15.74 -0.50
CA ILE A 185 9.82 -14.60 -0.25
C ILE A 185 10.86 -14.98 0.82
N GLU A 186 10.46 -15.64 1.90
CA GLU A 186 11.35 -16.10 2.97
C GLU A 186 12.41 -17.09 2.46
N ASP A 187 12.00 -18.10 1.70
CA ASP A 187 12.89 -19.13 1.16
C ASP A 187 13.91 -18.53 0.16
N ASN A 188 13.57 -17.43 -0.52
CA ASN A 188 14.41 -16.72 -1.50
C ASN A 188 14.93 -15.37 -1.01
N HIS A 189 14.80 -15.06 0.28
CA HIS A 189 14.95 -13.70 0.82
C HIS A 189 16.32 -13.08 0.54
N LYS A 190 17.37 -13.88 0.67
CA LYS A 190 18.76 -13.44 0.39
C LYS A 190 18.96 -13.03 -1.07
N ASP A 191 18.39 -13.80 -2.00
CA ASP A 191 18.50 -13.52 -3.43
C ASP A 191 17.66 -12.30 -3.80
N ILE A 192 16.46 -12.17 -3.22
CA ILE A 192 15.59 -11.00 -3.41
C ILE A 192 16.29 -9.73 -2.91
N ILE A 193 16.88 -9.72 -1.70
CA ILE A 193 17.64 -8.56 -1.21
C ILE A 193 18.83 -8.26 -2.13
N THR A 194 19.57 -9.28 -2.55
CA THR A 194 20.77 -9.08 -3.37
C THR A 194 20.45 -8.48 -4.73
N LYS A 195 19.29 -8.84 -5.31
CA LYS A 195 18.89 -8.44 -6.66
C LYS A 195 18.00 -7.19 -6.68
N CYS A 196 17.20 -6.98 -5.65
CA CYS A 196 16.17 -5.96 -5.59
C CYS A 196 16.38 -4.91 -4.47
N GLY A 197 17.46 -5.05 -3.69
CA GLY A 197 17.80 -4.16 -2.58
C GLY A 197 18.67 -2.99 -2.96
#